data_AF-A0A381ZZC8-F1
#
_entry.id   AF-A0A381ZZC8-F1
#
_cell.length_a   1.000
_cell.length_b   1.000
_cell.length_c   1.000
_cell.angle_alpha   90.00
_cell.angle_beta   90.00
_cell.angle_gamma   90.00
#
_symmetry.space_group_name_H-M   'P 1'
#
loop_
_entity.id
_entity.type
_entity.pdbx_description
1 polymer ?
#
loop_
_entity_poly.entity_id
_entity_poly.type
_entity_poly.pdbx_seq_one_letter_code
_entity_poly.pdbx_strand_id
1 'polypeptide(L)'
;DVEDASNNILFPESIEGTLYSFDDGYNLETSLIQGEGYWLRFNEEGSTTISGTPINELTISLNEGWNLIAGISNTINISEIEDPDGLTVPGTIYGFTTEGYSSAEIIEPGKGYWVRANSSGSIILTSD
;
A
#
# COMPACT_ATOMS: atom_id res chain seq x y z
N ASP A 1 1.55 10.25 -8.73
CA ASP A 1 1.05 11.50 -8.15
C ASP A 1 -0.13 12.00 -8.96
N VAL A 2 -1.21 12.36 -8.27
CA VAL A 2 -2.50 12.74 -8.84
C VAL A 2 -2.87 14.13 -8.35
N GLU A 3 -3.68 14.86 -9.12
CA GLU A 3 -4.13 16.19 -8.72
C GLU A 3 -5.11 16.14 -7.53
N ASP A 4 -5.94 15.10 -7.47
CA ASP A 4 -6.91 14.87 -6.39
C ASP A 4 -6.87 13.41 -5.95
N ALA A 5 -6.52 13.19 -4.68
CA ALA A 5 -6.39 11.86 -4.08
C ALA A 5 -7.66 11.39 -3.36
N SER A 6 -8.80 12.06 -3.55
CA SER A 6 -10.08 11.66 -2.96
C SER A 6 -10.51 10.29 -3.49
N ASN A 7 -10.92 9.40 -2.57
CA ASN A 7 -11.27 8.02 -2.92
C ASN A 7 -12.42 7.95 -3.96
N ASN A 8 -13.42 8.84 -3.83
CA ASN A 8 -14.56 8.90 -4.73
C ASN A 8 -14.18 9.35 -6.17
N ILE A 9 -13.01 9.97 -6.34
CA ILE A 9 -12.50 10.41 -7.65
C ILE A 9 -11.63 9.31 -8.27
N LEU A 10 -10.75 8.70 -7.47
CA LEU A 10 -9.85 7.65 -7.94
C LEU A 10 -10.57 6.30 -8.13
N PHE A 11 -11.55 6.00 -7.27
CA PHE A 11 -12.32 4.77 -7.21
C PHE A 11 -13.83 5.06 -7.14
N PRO A 12 -14.43 5.61 -8.21
CA PRO A 12 -15.83 6.03 -8.20
C PRO A 12 -16.84 4.89 -8.01
N GLU A 13 -16.43 3.64 -8.31
CA GLU A 13 -17.26 2.44 -8.13
C GLU A 13 -17.15 1.83 -6.71
N SER A 14 -16.35 2.44 -5.83
CA SER A 14 -16.24 1.98 -4.44
C SER A 14 -17.48 2.34 -3.62
N ILE A 15 -17.70 1.60 -2.54
CA ILE A 15 -18.77 1.91 -1.58
C ILE A 15 -18.32 3.08 -0.73
N GLU A 16 -19.09 4.16 -0.75
CA GLU A 16 -18.84 5.35 0.06
C GLU A 16 -18.69 5.00 1.56
N GLY A 17 -17.71 5.61 2.22
CA GLY A 17 -17.45 5.39 3.65
C GLY A 17 -16.82 4.04 3.96
N THR A 18 -16.10 3.44 3.01
CA THR A 18 -15.40 2.16 3.21
C THR A 18 -13.89 2.18 2.96
N LEU A 19 -13.28 3.36 2.80
CA LEU A 19 -11.83 3.49 2.75
C LEU A 19 -11.26 3.43 4.18
N TYR A 20 -10.46 2.42 4.48
CA TYR A 20 -9.84 2.25 5.79
C TYR A 20 -8.32 2.12 5.69
N SER A 21 -7.59 2.98 6.41
CA SER A 21 -6.17 2.83 6.71
C SER A 21 -5.97 1.91 7.92
N PHE A 22 -4.73 1.55 8.22
CA PHE A 22 -4.38 0.87 9.46
C PHE A 22 -3.32 1.63 10.25
N ASP A 23 -3.66 1.98 11.49
CA ASP A 23 -2.74 2.51 12.50
C ASP A 23 -3.23 2.06 13.89
N ASP A 24 -2.65 0.96 14.38
CA ASP A 24 -3.10 0.21 15.58
C ASP A 24 -4.61 -0.15 15.61
N GLY A 25 -5.23 -0.16 14.43
CA GLY A 25 -6.66 -0.31 14.23
C GLY A 25 -7.08 0.24 12.88
N TYR A 26 -8.33 -0.02 12.48
CA TYR A 26 -8.86 0.52 11.23
C TYR A 26 -9.41 1.92 11.43
N ASN A 27 -8.89 2.88 10.67
CA ASN A 27 -9.33 4.27 10.70
C ASN A 27 -10.03 4.61 9.38
N LEU A 28 -11.20 5.25 9.46
CA LEU A 28 -11.97 5.64 8.29
C LEU A 28 -11.31 6.86 7.66
N GLU A 29 -11.08 6.80 6.35
CA GLU A 29 -10.43 7.84 5.56
C GLU A 29 -11.30 8.30 4.40
N THR A 30 -10.95 9.45 3.80
CA THR A 30 -11.63 9.99 2.62
C THR A 30 -10.73 10.15 1.41
N SER A 31 -9.42 10.16 1.62
CA SER A 31 -8.38 10.37 0.61
C SER A 31 -7.23 9.40 0.81
N LEU A 32 -6.54 9.07 -0.28
CA LEU A 32 -5.38 8.18 -0.24
C LEU A 32 -4.09 8.98 -0.07
N ILE A 33 -3.17 8.44 0.73
CA ILE A 33 -1.80 8.91 0.88
C ILE A 33 -0.86 7.93 0.18
N GLN A 34 0.10 8.45 -0.58
CA GLN A 34 1.08 7.64 -1.27
C GLN A 34 1.86 6.74 -0.29
N GLY A 35 2.01 5.45 -0.64
CA GLY A 35 2.75 4.49 0.19
C GLY A 35 1.93 3.87 1.32
N GLU A 36 0.79 4.44 1.68
CA GLU A 36 -0.16 3.81 2.60
C GLU A 36 -1.04 2.81 1.86
N GLY A 37 -1.26 1.65 2.47
CA GLY A 37 -2.21 0.67 1.99
C GLY A 37 -3.57 0.86 2.65
N TYR A 38 -4.62 0.55 1.89
CA TYR A 38 -6.00 0.75 2.34
C TYR A 38 -6.85 -0.47 2.03
N TRP A 39 -7.87 -0.69 2.86
CA TRP A 39 -9.04 -1.47 2.48
C TRP A 39 -10.07 -0.57 1.85
N LEU A 40 -10.64 -1.02 0.73
CA LEU A 40 -11.72 -0.34 0.04
C LEU A 40 -12.70 -1.38 -0.47
N ARG A 41 -13.99 -1.18 -0.22
CA ARG A 41 -15.02 -2.17 -0.57
C ARG A 41 -15.71 -1.81 -1.87
N PHE A 42 -16.00 -2.83 -2.66
CA PHE A 42 -16.76 -2.74 -3.91
C PHE A 42 -17.93 -3.72 -3.87
N ASN A 43 -19.02 -3.41 -4.59
CA ASN A 43 -20.14 -4.33 -4.74
C ASN A 43 -19.86 -5.41 -5.80
N GLU A 44 -19.16 -5.03 -6.86
CA GLU A 44 -18.83 -5.89 -7.99
C GLU A 44 -17.33 -5.82 -8.26
N GLU A 45 -16.79 -6.85 -8.92
CA GLU A 45 -15.43 -6.81 -9.44
C GLU A 45 -15.29 -5.71 -10.52
N GLY A 46 -14.12 -5.11 -10.61
CA GLY A 46 -13.88 -4.04 -11.57
C GLY A 46 -12.43 -3.56 -11.58
N SER A 47 -12.19 -2.54 -12.38
CA SER A 47 -10.89 -1.89 -12.50
C SER A 47 -11.07 -0.39 -12.69
N THR A 48 -10.17 0.40 -12.12
CA THR A 48 -10.06 1.84 -12.38
C THR A 48 -8.70 2.14 -13.02
N THR A 49 -8.64 3.19 -13.84
CA THR A 49 -7.38 3.72 -14.37
C THR A 49 -7.06 5.01 -13.64
N ILE A 50 -5.98 5.01 -12.88
CA ILE A 50 -5.47 6.21 -12.21
C ILE A 50 -4.48 6.90 -13.17
N SER A 51 -4.78 8.14 -13.54
CA SER A 51 -3.92 8.97 -14.40
C SER A 51 -3.19 10.01 -13.57
N GLY A 52 -1.90 10.20 -13.82
CA GLY A 52 -1.07 11.15 -13.10
C GLY A 52 0.40 11.02 -13.48
N THR A 53 1.28 11.65 -12.70
CA THR A 53 2.73 11.51 -12.85
C THR A 53 3.18 10.21 -12.20
N PRO A 54 3.97 9.34 -12.85
CA PRO A 54 4.51 8.14 -12.21
C PRO A 54 5.32 8.47 -10.95
N ILE A 55 5.15 7.66 -9.91
CA ILE A 55 6.00 7.66 -8.71
C ILE A 55 7.05 6.58 -8.93
N ASN A 56 8.31 6.99 -9.07
CA ASN A 56 9.44 6.08 -9.29
C ASN A 56 10.29 5.89 -8.03
N GLU A 57 10.14 6.76 -7.03
CA GLU A 57 10.82 6.67 -5.74
C GLU A 57 9.85 7.12 -4.65
N LEU A 58 9.81 6.40 -3.54
CA LEU A 58 8.96 6.74 -2.39
C LEU A 58 9.58 6.27 -1.08
N THR A 59 9.69 7.19 -0.11
CA THR A 59 10.00 6.86 1.28
C THR A 59 8.70 6.59 2.04
N ILE A 60 8.60 5.41 2.66
CA ILE A 60 7.44 4.98 3.45
C ILE A 60 7.86 4.88 4.91
N SER A 61 7.10 5.54 5.79
CA SER A 61 7.28 5.41 7.24
C SER A 61 6.59 4.15 7.75
N LEU A 62 7.29 3.40 8.61
CA LEU A 62 6.78 2.22 9.29
C LEU A 62 6.70 2.49 10.79
N ASN A 63 5.65 1.99 11.42
CA ASN A 63 5.52 1.84 12.85
C ASN A 63 6.03 0.48 13.30
N GLU A 64 6.52 0.36 14.54
CA GLU A 64 6.76 -0.95 15.15
C GLU A 64 5.48 -1.82 15.07
N GLY A 65 5.61 -3.07 14.62
CA GLY A 65 4.46 -3.97 14.44
C GLY A 65 3.99 -4.05 12.98
N TRP A 66 2.68 -4.16 12.77
CA TRP A 66 2.10 -4.37 11.45
C TRP A 66 1.79 -3.05 10.75
N ASN A 67 2.21 -2.93 9.50
CA ASN A 67 1.96 -1.77 8.65
C ASN A 67 1.26 -2.24 7.38
N LEU A 68 0.23 -1.50 6.96
CA LEU A 68 -0.43 -1.71 5.68
C LEU A 68 0.13 -0.65 4.70
N ILE A 69 0.91 -1.10 3.73
CA ILE A 69 1.62 -0.24 2.77
C ILE A 69 1.12 -0.49 1.34
N ALA A 70 1.38 0.45 0.44
CA ALA A 70 1.18 0.30 -1.00
C ALA A 70 2.46 0.60 -1.77
N GLY A 71 2.59 0.02 -2.96
CA GLY A 71 3.74 0.22 -3.84
C GLY A 71 3.73 1.55 -4.59
N ILE A 72 4.77 1.72 -5.42
CA ILE A 72 4.90 2.83 -6.35
C ILE A 72 4.25 2.51 -7.71
N SER A 73 4.53 3.30 -8.76
CA SER A 73 3.88 3.13 -10.07
C SER A 73 4.36 1.90 -10.86
N ASN A 74 5.48 1.29 -10.48
CA ASN A 74 6.01 0.08 -11.08
C ASN A 74 6.01 -1.08 -10.07
N THR A 75 5.95 -2.31 -10.58
CA THR A 75 6.14 -3.50 -9.77
C THR A 75 7.57 -3.55 -9.23
N ILE A 76 7.72 -3.80 -7.93
CA ILE A 76 9.01 -3.85 -7.22
C ILE A 76 9.20 -5.25 -6.64
N ASN A 77 10.40 -5.82 -6.73
CA ASN A 77 10.72 -7.03 -5.97
C ASN A 77 10.96 -6.66 -4.50
N ILE A 78 10.47 -7.46 -3.54
CA ILE A 78 10.72 -7.18 -2.12
C ILE A 78 12.22 -7.13 -1.76
N SER A 79 13.10 -7.75 -2.57
CA SER A 79 14.55 -7.68 -2.40
C SER A 79 15.16 -6.34 -2.79
N GLU A 80 14.43 -5.51 -3.55
CA GLU A 80 14.83 -4.17 -4.00
C GLU A 80 14.40 -3.08 -3.01
N ILE A 81 13.64 -3.42 -1.96
CA ILE A 81 13.27 -2.49 -0.90
C ILE A 81 14.54 -2.10 -0.13
N GLU A 82 14.83 -0.80 -0.08
CA GLU A 82 15.92 -0.31 0.74
C GLU A 82 15.45 -0.15 2.19
N ASP A 83 16.06 -0.94 3.07
CA ASP A 83 15.82 -0.96 4.51
C ASP A 83 17.15 -0.83 5.25
N PRO A 84 17.74 0.38 5.30
CA PRO A 84 19.09 0.59 5.82
C PRO A 84 19.23 0.24 7.30
N ASP A 85 18.13 0.34 8.06
CA ASP A 85 18.09 0.08 9.49
C ASP A 85 17.66 -1.38 9.81
N GLY A 86 17.33 -2.18 8.80
CA GLY A 86 16.89 -3.57 8.99
C GLY A 86 15.61 -3.68 9.81
N LEU A 87 14.65 -2.80 9.53
CA LEU A 87 13.37 -2.67 10.24
C LEU A 87 12.44 -3.84 9.93
N THR A 88 12.36 -4.22 8.65
CA THR A 88 11.40 -5.20 8.13
C THR A 88 11.76 -6.60 8.59
N VAL A 89 10.76 -7.37 9.02
CA VAL A 89 10.95 -8.76 9.44
C VAL A 89 10.89 -9.65 8.18
N PRO A 90 11.96 -10.41 7.85
CA PRO A 90 11.98 -11.24 6.65
C PRO A 90 10.82 -12.25 6.60
N GLY A 91 10.23 -12.42 5.42
CA GLY A 91 9.11 -13.35 5.21
C GLY A 91 7.77 -12.88 5.79
N THR A 92 7.64 -11.59 6.15
CA THR A 92 6.39 -11.03 6.70
C THR A 92 5.65 -10.09 5.75
N ILE A 93 6.02 -10.08 4.47
CA ILE A 93 5.29 -9.32 3.46
C ILE A 93 4.15 -10.18 2.92
N TYR A 94 2.91 -9.76 3.18
CA TYR A 94 1.71 -10.49 2.79
C TYR A 94 0.79 -9.64 1.93
N GLY A 95 0.38 -10.19 0.79
CA GLY A 95 -0.72 -9.65 -0.02
C GLY A 95 -2.03 -10.36 0.27
N PHE A 96 -3.15 -9.71 -0.01
CA PHE A 96 -4.46 -10.34 0.05
C PHE A 96 -4.86 -10.92 -1.30
N THR A 97 -5.30 -12.17 -1.29
CA THR A 97 -5.77 -12.92 -2.46
C THR A 97 -7.18 -13.45 -2.21
N THR A 98 -7.77 -14.09 -3.21
CA THR A 98 -9.05 -14.80 -3.07
C THR A 98 -9.01 -15.92 -2.03
N GLU A 99 -7.84 -16.48 -1.72
CA GLU A 99 -7.65 -17.51 -0.69
C GLU A 99 -7.26 -16.93 0.68
N GLY A 100 -7.22 -15.60 0.80
CA GLY A 100 -6.80 -14.87 2.00
C GLY A 100 -5.36 -14.35 1.87
N TYR A 101 -4.69 -14.20 3.01
CA TYR A 101 -3.33 -13.67 3.03
C TYR A 101 -2.30 -14.71 2.59
N SER A 102 -1.46 -14.32 1.63
CA SER A 102 -0.34 -15.12 1.14
C SER A 102 0.94 -14.30 1.13
N SER A 103 2.08 -14.96 1.33
CA SER A 103 3.39 -14.31 1.21
C SER A 103 3.52 -13.70 -0.19
N ALA A 104 4.07 -12.50 -0.26
CA ALA A 104 4.34 -11.82 -1.53
C ALA A 104 5.86 -11.67 -1.73
N GLU A 105 6.31 -11.88 -2.96
CA GLU A 105 7.70 -11.64 -3.39
C GLU A 105 7.83 -10.35 -4.22
N ILE A 106 6.69 -9.77 -4.61
CA ILE A 106 6.59 -8.53 -5.37
C ILE A 106 5.51 -7.64 -4.79
N ILE A 107 5.71 -6.33 -4.92
CA ILE A 107 4.71 -5.30 -4.62
C ILE A 107 4.20 -4.78 -5.97
N GLU A 108 2.93 -5.04 -6.26
CA GLU A 108 2.27 -4.58 -7.47
C GLU A 108 1.58 -3.22 -7.26
N PRO A 109 1.61 -2.31 -8.25
CA PRO A 109 0.90 -1.04 -8.18
C PRO A 109 -0.59 -1.23 -7.91
N GLY A 110 -1.16 -0.38 -7.04
CA GLY A 110 -2.58 -0.39 -6.72
C GLY A 110 -3.04 -1.48 -5.75
N LYS A 111 -2.12 -2.28 -5.20
CA LYS A 111 -2.43 -3.27 -4.15
C LYS A 111 -1.83 -2.87 -2.80
N GLY A 112 -2.51 -3.25 -1.73
CA GLY A 112 -2.03 -3.12 -0.35
C GLY A 112 -1.32 -4.38 0.14
N TYR A 113 -0.26 -4.21 0.91
CA TYR A 113 0.57 -5.28 1.47
C TYR A 113 0.80 -5.04 2.96
N TRP A 114 0.67 -6.11 3.75
CA TRP A 114 1.10 -6.10 5.13
C TRP A 114 2.59 -6.33 5.23
N VAL A 115 3.28 -5.54 6.04
CA VAL A 115 4.68 -5.74 6.41
C VAL A 115 4.83 -5.60 7.92
N ARG A 116 5.62 -6.50 8.54
CA ARG A 116 5.94 -6.38 9.96
C ARG A 116 7.30 -5.70 10.12
N ALA A 117 7.36 -4.67 10.96
CA ALA A 117 8.59 -4.00 11.36
C ALA A 117 8.93 -4.27 12.84
N ASN A 118 10.22 -4.33 13.16
CA ASN A 118 10.73 -4.55 14.52
C ASN A 118 10.84 -3.26 15.36
N SER A 119 10.75 -2.10 14.70
CA SER A 119 10.84 -0.76 15.26
C SER A 119 10.29 0.24 14.24
N SER A 120 9.95 1.45 14.70
CA SER A 120 9.53 2.52 13.79
C SER A 120 10.73 3.10 13.03
N GLY A 121 10.52 3.47 11.77
CA GLY A 121 11.53 4.06 10.90
C GLY A 121 11.01 4.20 9.48
N SER A 122 11.89 4.15 8.48
CA SER A 122 11.49 4.30 7.07
C SER A 122 12.18 3.30 6.15
N ILE A 123 11.46 2.90 5.11
CA ILE A 123 11.99 2.16 3.96
C ILE A 123 11.87 3.00 2.69
N ILE A 124 12.64 2.66 1.67
CA ILE A 124 12.58 3.33 0.35
C ILE A 124 12.24 2.30 -0.72
N LEU A 125 11.27 2.63 -1.56
CA LEU A 125 10.92 1.91 -2.78
C LEU A 125 11.41 2.72 -3.97
N THR A 126 12.20 2.10 -4.86
CA THR A 126 12.74 2.76 -6.05
C THR A 126 12.64 1.84 -7.27
N SER A 127 12.13 2.37 -8.39
CA SER A 127 12.18 1.71 -9.70
C SER A 127 13.05 2.53 -10.65
N ASP A 128 14.00 1.86 -11.29
CA ASP A 128 14.84 2.42 -12.36
C ASP A 128 14.06 2.82 -13.62
#